data_AF-A0A956QZ51-F1
#
_entry.id   AF-A0A956QZ51-F1
#
_cell.length_a   1.000
_cell.length_b   1.000
_cell.length_c   1.000
_cell.angle_alpha   90.00
_cell.angle_beta   90.00
_cell.angle_gamma   90.00
#
_symmetry.space_group_name_H-M   'P 1'
#
loop_
_entity.id
_entity.type
_entity.pdbx_description
1 polymer ?
#
loop_
_entity_poly.entity_id
_entity_poly.type
_entity_poly.pdbx_seq_one_letter_code
_entity_poly.pdbx_strand_id
1 'polypeptide(L)'
;MKNTLRFASLLFVPALITGCPADDTGDDEVGVTDTDTTDTTESSTTSDTTDTTTTDTTTTDTTDTTDTTDTTETTDGPPPPIVYPDAAVEDYARVDRMGMPAIATAVITSKDAYNAASPVDDVQMNSPFIPEIIANLGALHSLIDDDLMMLGLDPATTGEAVNQAGPLIIPDTLKIDTAFPAGFPNGRGLADPVMGITLSVILLDLSVMGQDPTTLVSAVPDANDVPFNDAFPYLADPH
;
A
#
# COMPACT_ATOMS: atom_id res chain seq x y z
N MET A 1 9.43 -16.12 -37.19
CA MET A 1 10.66 -16.54 -36.50
C MET A 1 10.43 -16.25 -35.03
N LYS A 2 10.37 -17.29 -34.18
CA LYS A 2 10.03 -17.17 -32.76
C LYS A 2 11.33 -16.98 -31.99
N ASN A 3 11.56 -15.79 -31.44
CA ASN A 3 12.70 -15.54 -30.56
C ASN A 3 12.24 -15.73 -29.11
N THR A 4 12.78 -16.77 -28.48
CA THR A 4 12.58 -17.10 -27.07
C THR A 4 13.42 -16.17 -26.20
N LEU A 5 12.76 -15.36 -25.37
CA LEU A 5 13.37 -14.47 -24.38
C LEU A 5 13.85 -15.30 -23.18
N ARG A 6 15.09 -15.12 -22.73
CA ARG A 6 15.62 -15.73 -21.51
C ARG A 6 15.93 -14.63 -20.49
N PHE A 7 15.19 -14.64 -19.38
CA PHE A 7 15.46 -13.81 -18.20
C PHE A 7 16.74 -14.29 -17.50
N ALA A 8 17.67 -13.37 -17.24
CA ALA A 8 18.85 -13.61 -16.42
C ALA A 8 18.59 -13.05 -15.01
N SER A 9 18.68 -13.92 -14.01
CA SER A 9 18.58 -13.63 -12.57
C SER A 9 19.78 -12.81 -12.10
N LEU A 10 19.55 -11.64 -11.49
CA LEU A 10 20.60 -10.89 -10.77
C LEU A 10 20.47 -11.10 -9.25
N LEU A 11 21.60 -11.44 -8.64
CA LEU A 11 21.77 -11.76 -7.22
C LEU A 11 21.93 -10.47 -6.39
N PHE A 12 21.19 -10.34 -5.30
CA PHE A 12 21.26 -9.25 -4.33
C PHE A 12 22.45 -9.48 -3.37
N VAL A 13 23.30 -8.46 -3.15
CA VAL A 13 24.41 -8.51 -2.17
C VAL A 13 24.22 -7.39 -1.14
N PRO A 14 24.15 -7.68 0.17
CA PRO A 14 24.11 -6.66 1.21
C PRO A 14 25.52 -6.27 1.68
N ALA A 15 25.79 -4.97 1.81
CA ALA A 15 27.02 -4.44 2.39
C ALA A 15 26.86 -4.29 3.92
N LEU A 16 27.69 -5.01 4.68
CA LEU A 16 27.95 -4.75 6.09
C LEU A 16 29.14 -3.79 6.22
N ILE A 17 29.00 -2.74 7.03
CA ILE A 17 30.13 -1.94 7.53
C ILE A 17 30.12 -2.02 9.06
N THR A 18 31.09 -2.75 9.61
CA THR A 18 31.53 -2.66 11.00
C THR A 18 32.89 -1.98 11.00
N GLY A 19 33.07 -0.97 11.84
CA GLY A 19 34.38 -0.39 12.11
C GLY A 19 34.36 0.80 13.08
N CYS A 20 34.58 0.52 14.36
CA CYS A 20 35.21 1.41 15.35
C CYS A 20 36.42 0.64 15.94
N PRO A 21 37.37 1.24 16.69
CA PRO A 21 37.51 2.64 17.13
C PRO A 21 38.94 3.22 16.95
N ALA A 22 39.11 4.51 17.27
CA ALA A 22 40.38 5.04 17.81
C ALA A 22 40.11 6.27 18.69
N ASP A 23 40.42 6.13 19.99
CA ASP A 23 40.80 7.21 20.92
C ASP A 23 42.08 7.91 20.41
N ASP A 24 42.20 9.23 20.56
CA ASP A 24 43.29 9.88 21.35
C ASP A 24 43.20 11.43 21.32
N THR A 25 43.23 12.00 22.53
CA THR A 25 43.75 13.30 23.02
C THR A 25 43.51 14.67 22.34
N GLY A 26 43.16 15.65 23.19
CA GLY A 26 43.73 17.01 23.10
C GLY A 26 42.78 18.15 23.48
N ASP A 27 43.00 18.74 24.65
CA ASP A 27 42.33 19.90 25.28
C ASP A 27 42.22 21.16 24.39
N ASP A 28 41.13 21.94 24.56
CA ASP A 28 41.15 23.29 25.17
C ASP A 28 39.83 24.06 24.96
N GLU A 29 39.14 24.26 26.09
CA GLU A 29 38.64 25.55 26.61
C GLU A 29 37.27 26.18 26.24
N VAL A 30 36.58 26.49 27.35
CA VAL A 30 35.51 27.46 27.72
C VAL A 30 34.09 27.39 27.15
N GLY A 31 33.12 27.09 28.04
CA GLY A 31 31.70 27.41 27.84
C GLY A 31 30.72 26.85 28.88
N VAL A 32 30.85 27.26 30.14
CA VAL A 32 29.84 27.24 31.25
C VAL A 32 28.40 27.48 30.75
N THR A 33 27.30 26.91 31.25
CA THR A 33 26.85 26.26 32.51
C THR A 33 25.55 25.51 32.19
N ASP A 34 25.35 24.32 32.76
CA ASP A 34 24.01 23.94 33.24
C ASP A 34 24.14 23.19 34.57
N THR A 35 23.28 23.57 35.50
CA THR A 35 23.28 23.19 36.92
C THR A 35 22.24 22.09 37.17
N ASP A 36 22.51 21.34 38.24
CA ASP A 36 21.69 20.33 38.94
C ASP A 36 21.91 18.86 38.54
N THR A 37 22.82 18.10 39.16
CA THR A 37 23.03 17.68 40.59
C THR A 37 22.39 16.32 40.90
N THR A 38 23.26 15.30 40.81
CA THR A 38 23.47 14.09 41.66
C THR A 38 22.35 13.08 41.90
N ASP A 39 22.37 12.03 41.08
CA ASP A 39 22.86 10.65 41.33
C ASP A 39 22.90 10.00 42.74
N THR A 40 22.45 8.74 42.73
CA THR A 40 22.93 7.51 43.43
C THR A 40 22.92 7.38 44.97
N THR A 41 22.42 6.24 45.51
CA THR A 41 23.21 5.02 45.80
C THR A 41 22.50 4.08 46.82
N GLU A 42 22.51 2.76 46.54
CA GLU A 42 22.47 1.57 47.46
C GLU A 42 21.27 1.38 48.43
N SER A 43 20.95 0.20 49.00
CA SER A 43 21.15 -1.24 48.77
C SER A 43 20.27 -1.93 49.85
N SER A 44 19.59 -3.03 49.50
CA SER A 44 19.16 -4.18 50.34
C SER A 44 18.68 -4.00 51.80
N THR A 45 17.50 -4.51 52.16
CA THR A 45 17.25 -5.53 53.24
C THR A 45 15.74 -5.84 53.44
N THR A 46 15.50 -6.99 54.08
CA THR A 46 14.32 -7.90 54.09
C THR A 46 13.23 -7.60 55.15
N SER A 47 12.04 -8.19 54.94
CA SER A 47 10.91 -8.50 55.88
C SER A 47 10.00 -7.30 56.26
N ASP A 48 8.67 -7.37 56.45
CA ASP A 48 7.75 -8.45 56.83
C ASP A 48 6.28 -8.04 56.48
N THR A 49 5.43 -9.07 56.27
CA THR A 49 3.95 -9.22 56.31
C THR A 49 3.02 -8.01 56.55
N THR A 50 1.96 -7.85 55.74
CA THR A 50 0.55 -7.67 56.21
C THR A 50 -0.45 -8.07 55.13
N ASP A 51 -1.30 -9.02 55.50
CA ASP A 51 -2.49 -9.54 54.85
C ASP A 51 -3.63 -8.50 54.82
N THR A 52 -4.33 -8.33 53.70
CA THR A 52 -5.67 -7.72 53.69
C THR A 52 -6.51 -8.30 52.55
N THR A 53 -7.44 -9.17 52.94
CA THR A 53 -8.60 -9.64 52.16
C THR A 53 -9.48 -8.47 51.72
N THR A 54 -10.14 -8.56 50.55
CA THR A 54 -11.60 -8.30 50.36
C THR A 54 -12.00 -8.13 48.88
N THR A 55 -12.79 -9.12 48.41
CA THR A 55 -14.01 -9.01 47.59
C THR A 55 -13.97 -9.00 46.06
N ASP A 56 -14.43 -10.14 45.54
CA ASP A 56 -15.20 -10.35 44.31
C ASP A 56 -16.02 -9.14 43.85
N THR A 57 -15.82 -8.71 42.61
CA THR A 57 -16.89 -8.10 41.83
C THR A 57 -16.88 -8.75 40.45
N THR A 58 -17.87 -9.62 40.26
CA THR A 58 -18.25 -10.23 38.99
C THR A 58 -18.37 -9.16 37.90
N THR A 59 -17.46 -9.16 36.93
CA THR A 59 -17.68 -8.47 35.65
C THR A 59 -17.94 -9.56 34.63
N THR A 60 -19.18 -9.59 34.15
CA THR A 60 -19.69 -10.49 33.12
C THR A 60 -18.88 -10.37 31.85
N ASP A 61 -18.50 -11.54 31.33
CA ASP A 61 -17.92 -11.80 30.01
C ASP A 61 -18.58 -11.03 28.87
N THR A 62 -17.75 -10.51 27.96
CA THR A 62 -18.01 -10.69 26.53
C THR A 62 -16.66 -10.95 25.88
N THR A 63 -16.27 -12.22 25.89
CA THR A 63 -15.10 -12.72 25.17
C THR A 63 -15.34 -12.51 23.69
N ASP A 64 -14.45 -11.72 23.10
CA ASP A 64 -14.24 -11.62 21.67
C ASP A 64 -13.85 -13.03 21.17
N THR A 65 -14.69 -13.65 20.35
CA THR A 65 -14.40 -14.94 19.74
C THR A 65 -14.99 -14.96 18.34
N THR A 66 -14.29 -14.37 17.38
CA THR A 66 -14.36 -14.86 16.00
C THR A 66 -13.56 -16.17 15.93
N ASP A 67 -14.17 -17.23 16.46
CA ASP A 67 -13.73 -18.60 16.20
C ASP A 67 -14.03 -18.87 14.72
N THR A 68 -12.97 -18.96 13.92
CA THR A 68 -13.05 -19.46 12.55
C THR A 68 -13.12 -20.98 12.64
N THR A 69 -14.24 -21.50 13.13
CA THR A 69 -14.51 -22.92 13.02
C THR A 69 -15.05 -23.15 11.61
N ASP A 70 -14.15 -23.59 10.73
CA ASP A 70 -14.48 -24.33 9.53
C ASP A 70 -15.12 -25.64 9.94
N THR A 71 -16.40 -25.56 10.34
CA THR A 71 -17.26 -26.72 10.46
C THR A 71 -17.91 -26.92 9.10
N THR A 72 -17.36 -27.85 8.33
CA THR A 72 -18.11 -28.55 7.29
C THR A 72 -19.20 -29.40 7.96
N GLU A 73 -20.17 -28.74 8.61
CA GLU A 73 -21.43 -29.38 8.93
C GLU A 73 -22.22 -29.43 7.62
N THR A 74 -22.29 -30.62 7.04
CA THR A 74 -23.30 -30.95 6.01
C THR A 74 -24.68 -30.88 6.67
N THR A 75 -25.17 -29.67 6.87
CA THR A 75 -26.56 -29.41 7.18
C THR A 75 -27.33 -29.54 5.88
N ASP A 76 -28.25 -30.51 5.84
CA ASP A 76 -29.11 -30.85 4.70
C ASP A 76 -30.25 -29.82 4.53
N GLY A 77 -29.90 -28.53 4.65
CA GLY A 77 -30.81 -27.39 4.65
C GLY A 77 -30.21 -26.21 3.87
N PRO A 78 -31.04 -25.25 3.43
CA PRO A 78 -30.53 -24.04 2.80
C PRO A 78 -29.52 -23.36 3.71
N PRO A 79 -28.39 -22.84 3.17
CA PRO A 79 -27.44 -22.08 3.97
C PRO A 79 -28.17 -20.93 4.68
N PRO A 80 -27.78 -20.59 5.92
CA PRO A 80 -28.37 -19.48 6.63
C PRO A 80 -28.24 -18.19 5.79
N PRO A 81 -29.24 -17.31 5.82
CA PRO A 81 -29.17 -16.04 5.09
C PRO A 81 -27.99 -15.21 5.62
N ILE A 82 -27.26 -14.57 4.71
CA ILE A 82 -26.22 -13.60 5.07
C ILE A 82 -26.90 -12.44 5.79
N VAL A 83 -26.56 -12.23 7.05
CA VAL A 83 -26.99 -11.06 7.83
C VAL A 83 -25.96 -9.96 7.62
N TYR A 84 -26.35 -8.90 6.91
CA TYR A 84 -25.51 -7.71 6.75
C TYR A 84 -25.67 -6.83 8.00
N PRO A 85 -24.56 -6.38 8.61
CA PRO A 85 -24.63 -5.44 9.73
C PRO A 85 -25.20 -4.09 9.25
N ASP A 86 -26.04 -3.47 10.07
CA ASP A 86 -26.76 -2.22 9.80
C ASP A 86 -26.26 -1.04 10.66
N ALA A 87 -25.10 -1.22 11.31
CA ALA A 87 -24.41 -0.17 12.04
C ALA A 87 -24.12 1.05 11.14
N ALA A 88 -23.96 2.23 11.75
CA ALA A 88 -23.70 3.44 11.00
C ALA A 88 -22.30 3.40 10.38
N VAL A 89 -22.06 4.12 9.28
CA VAL A 89 -20.77 4.05 8.55
C VAL A 89 -19.60 4.50 9.43
N GLU A 90 -19.86 5.41 10.37
CA GLU A 90 -18.93 5.89 11.39
C GLU A 90 -18.52 4.83 12.42
N ASP A 91 -19.26 3.73 12.54
CA ASP A 91 -18.93 2.61 13.44
C ASP A 91 -17.92 1.64 12.80
N TYR A 92 -17.66 1.76 11.49
CA TYR A 92 -16.69 0.93 10.78
C TYR A 92 -15.33 1.61 10.68
N ALA A 93 -14.27 0.84 10.92
CA ALA A 93 -12.91 1.26 10.62
C ALA A 93 -12.60 1.04 9.13
N ARG A 94 -11.99 2.04 8.49
CA ARG A 94 -11.44 1.88 7.14
C ARG A 94 -10.18 1.03 7.22
N VAL A 95 -10.19 -0.11 6.54
CA VAL A 95 -9.04 -1.05 6.48
C VAL A 95 -8.21 -0.83 5.22
N ASP A 96 -8.85 -0.41 4.13
CA ASP A 96 -8.19 -0.35 2.83
C ASP A 96 -8.84 0.65 1.87
N ARG A 97 -8.07 1.11 0.88
CA ARG A 97 -8.53 1.98 -0.20
C ARG A 97 -8.08 1.44 -1.56
N MET A 98 -9.05 1.05 -2.36
CA MET A 98 -8.84 0.31 -3.61
C MET A 98 -9.53 0.99 -4.80
N GLY A 99 -9.52 2.33 -4.81
CA GLY A 99 -10.09 3.12 -5.91
C GLY A 99 -9.30 2.93 -7.20
N MET A 100 -7.98 3.10 -7.10
CA MET A 100 -7.02 3.05 -8.17
C MET A 100 -6.00 1.95 -7.89
N PRO A 101 -5.88 0.95 -8.78
CA PRO A 101 -4.96 -0.15 -8.53
C PRO A 101 -3.50 0.32 -8.54
N ALA A 102 -2.68 -0.42 -7.81
CA ALA A 102 -1.24 -0.23 -7.65
C ALA A 102 -0.75 1.06 -7.00
N ILE A 103 -1.60 2.06 -6.73
CA ILE A 103 -1.16 3.29 -6.04
C ILE A 103 -0.64 2.96 -4.64
N ALA A 104 -1.49 2.37 -3.79
CA ALA A 104 -1.11 1.93 -2.45
C ALA A 104 0.03 0.87 -2.46
N THR A 105 0.13 0.10 -3.54
CA THR A 105 1.11 -1.00 -3.65
C THR A 105 2.50 -0.52 -4.04
N ALA A 106 2.60 0.38 -5.02
CA ALA A 106 3.83 0.70 -5.73
C ALA A 106 4.44 2.07 -5.34
N VAL A 107 3.59 3.06 -5.04
CA VAL A 107 4.06 4.45 -4.84
C VAL A 107 3.74 5.02 -3.46
N ILE A 108 3.10 4.24 -2.59
CA ILE A 108 2.86 4.58 -1.20
C ILE A 108 3.72 3.70 -0.29
N THR A 109 4.49 4.34 0.59
CA THR A 109 5.31 3.68 1.60
C THR A 109 4.55 3.55 2.91
N SER A 110 3.81 4.60 3.31
CA SER A 110 3.00 4.63 4.53
C SER A 110 1.64 3.94 4.36
N LYS A 111 1.66 2.65 3.99
CA LYS A 111 0.47 1.87 3.59
C LYS A 111 -0.67 1.91 4.60
N ASP A 112 -0.40 1.64 5.87
CA ASP A 112 -1.44 1.62 6.91
C ASP A 112 -2.09 3.00 7.10
N ALA A 113 -1.29 4.07 7.06
CA ALA A 113 -1.78 5.44 7.17
C ALA A 113 -2.59 5.84 5.94
N TYR A 114 -2.13 5.49 4.74
CA TYR A 114 -2.86 5.71 3.50
C TYR A 114 -4.20 5.02 3.52
N ASN A 115 -4.21 3.72 3.83
CA ASN A 115 -5.39 2.87 3.88
C ASN A 115 -6.42 3.34 4.92
N ALA A 116 -5.97 3.85 6.07
CA ALA A 116 -6.85 4.40 7.10
C ALA A 116 -7.39 5.80 6.74
N ALA A 117 -6.66 6.61 5.98
CA ALA A 117 -7.02 8.00 5.64
C ALA A 117 -8.23 8.09 4.69
N SER A 118 -8.86 9.27 4.62
CA SER A 118 -9.99 9.50 3.73
C SER A 118 -9.50 9.92 2.34
N PRO A 119 -10.12 9.49 1.22
CA PRO A 119 -9.74 9.97 -0.12
C PRO A 119 -9.81 11.49 -0.27
N VAL A 120 -10.66 12.17 0.52
CA VAL A 120 -10.70 13.65 0.53
C VAL A 120 -9.41 14.29 1.05
N ASP A 121 -8.58 13.54 1.79
CA ASP A 121 -7.30 14.00 2.32
C ASP A 121 -6.21 14.03 1.24
N ASP A 122 -6.36 13.23 0.16
CA ASP A 122 -5.37 13.13 -0.90
C ASP A 122 -5.15 14.45 -1.66
N VAL A 123 -6.22 15.24 -1.80
CA VAL A 123 -6.26 16.49 -2.56
C VAL A 123 -5.99 17.72 -1.68
N GLN A 124 -5.81 17.54 -0.37
CA GLN A 124 -5.54 18.65 0.53
C GLN A 124 -4.12 19.18 0.34
N MET A 125 -3.92 20.48 0.60
CA MET A 125 -2.60 21.11 0.45
C MET A 125 -1.52 20.48 1.34
N ASN A 126 -1.92 19.86 2.44
CA ASN A 126 -1.05 19.16 3.40
C ASN A 126 -1.17 17.63 3.29
N SER A 127 -1.61 17.11 2.14
CA SER A 127 -1.69 15.67 1.88
C SER A 127 -0.34 15.01 2.19
N PRO A 128 -0.29 14.06 3.13
CA PRO A 128 0.97 13.40 3.50
C PRO A 128 1.46 12.45 2.39
N PHE A 129 0.59 12.09 1.43
CA PHE A 129 0.84 11.04 0.44
C PHE A 129 1.42 11.57 -0.88
N ILE A 130 1.12 12.80 -1.27
CA ILE A 130 1.64 13.39 -2.52
C ILE A 130 3.18 13.36 -2.56
N PRO A 131 3.91 13.76 -1.50
CA PRO A 131 5.37 13.68 -1.50
C PRO A 131 5.89 12.26 -1.67
N GLU A 132 5.25 11.26 -1.06
CA GLU A 132 5.62 9.85 -1.23
C GLU A 132 5.42 9.39 -2.67
N ILE A 133 4.28 9.73 -3.28
CA ILE A 133 3.98 9.41 -4.67
C ILE A 133 5.08 9.98 -5.59
N ILE A 134 5.41 11.26 -5.43
CA ILE A 134 6.44 11.92 -6.26
C ILE A 134 7.81 11.26 -6.08
N ALA A 135 8.21 10.98 -4.83
CA ALA A 135 9.49 10.38 -4.53
C ALA A 135 9.62 8.96 -5.10
N ASN A 136 8.62 8.11 -4.86
CA ASN A 136 8.61 6.72 -5.32
C ASN A 136 8.46 6.63 -6.85
N LEU A 137 7.67 7.52 -7.46
CA LEU A 137 7.58 7.61 -8.92
C LEU A 137 8.93 8.04 -9.53
N GLY A 138 9.61 9.02 -8.94
CA GLY A 138 10.97 9.40 -9.37
C GLY A 138 11.98 8.26 -9.25
N ALA A 139 11.88 7.45 -8.20
CA ALA A 139 12.69 6.25 -8.04
C ALA A 139 12.38 5.19 -9.12
N LEU A 140 11.10 4.99 -9.45
CA LEU A 140 10.69 4.08 -10.53
C LEU A 140 11.26 4.52 -11.88
N HIS A 141 11.11 5.79 -12.24
CA HIS A 141 11.68 6.37 -13.46
C HIS A 141 13.19 6.18 -13.53
N SER A 142 13.91 6.45 -12.44
CA SER A 142 15.36 6.25 -12.37
C SER A 142 15.80 4.80 -12.61
N LEU A 143 14.92 3.83 -12.36
CA LEU A 143 15.21 2.40 -12.57
C LEU A 143 14.85 1.90 -13.96
N ILE A 144 13.78 2.44 -14.58
CA ILE A 144 13.17 1.83 -15.78
C ILE A 144 13.23 2.71 -17.03
N ASP A 145 13.50 4.01 -16.93
CA ASP A 145 13.47 4.90 -18.09
C ASP A 145 14.50 4.48 -19.15
N ASP A 146 15.68 4.05 -18.74
CA ASP A 146 16.71 3.52 -19.65
C ASP A 146 16.23 2.29 -20.42
N ASP A 147 15.48 1.40 -19.76
CA ASP A 147 14.89 0.22 -20.39
C ASP A 147 13.77 0.59 -21.38
N LEU A 148 12.94 1.58 -21.03
CA LEU A 148 11.89 2.09 -21.91
C LEU A 148 12.48 2.76 -23.16
N MET A 149 13.54 3.57 -22.99
CA MET A 149 14.26 4.17 -24.11
C MET A 149 14.91 3.11 -25.00
N MET A 150 15.45 2.03 -24.42
CA MET A 150 15.98 0.90 -25.18
C MET A 150 14.90 0.17 -25.99
N LEU A 151 13.64 0.22 -25.54
CA LEU A 151 12.48 -0.29 -26.27
C LEU A 151 11.95 0.70 -27.32
N GLY A 152 12.54 1.89 -27.45
CA GLY A 152 12.13 2.93 -28.39
C GLY A 152 10.87 3.68 -27.95
N LEU A 153 10.59 3.69 -26.64
CA LEU A 153 9.54 4.49 -26.02
C LEU A 153 10.15 5.76 -25.43
N ASP A 154 9.31 6.76 -25.18
CA ASP A 154 9.71 8.05 -24.64
C ASP A 154 9.13 8.20 -23.23
N PRO A 155 9.97 8.05 -22.18
CA PRO A 155 9.49 8.20 -20.81
C PRO A 155 9.09 9.64 -20.51
N ALA A 156 8.02 9.81 -19.75
CA ALA A 156 7.70 11.10 -19.15
C ALA A 156 8.72 11.45 -18.06
N THR A 157 9.03 12.72 -17.89
CA THR A 157 9.67 13.15 -16.64
C THR A 157 8.71 12.93 -15.47
N THR A 158 9.22 12.81 -14.24
CA THR A 158 8.37 12.67 -13.04
C THR A 158 7.33 13.80 -12.93
N GLY A 159 7.69 15.03 -13.31
CA GLY A 159 6.76 16.17 -13.29
C GLY A 159 5.63 16.04 -14.32
N GLU A 160 5.95 15.58 -15.54
CA GLU A 160 4.97 15.30 -16.58
C GLU A 160 4.05 14.14 -16.17
N ALA A 161 4.61 13.06 -15.64
CA ALA A 161 3.87 11.90 -15.15
C ALA A 161 2.86 12.29 -14.05
N VAL A 162 3.27 13.13 -13.08
CA VAL A 162 2.37 13.62 -12.02
C VAL A 162 1.23 14.47 -12.59
N ASN A 163 1.53 15.36 -13.53
CA ASN A 163 0.51 16.22 -14.15
C ASN A 163 -0.47 15.41 -15.01
N GLN A 164 0.04 14.39 -15.70
CA GLN A 164 -0.74 13.52 -16.58
C GLN A 164 -1.62 12.53 -15.80
N ALA A 165 -1.04 11.85 -14.82
CA ALA A 165 -1.72 10.82 -14.04
C ALA A 165 -2.55 11.39 -12.90
N GLY A 166 -2.18 12.54 -12.33
CA GLY A 166 -2.81 13.13 -11.14
C GLY A 166 -4.35 13.16 -11.18
N PRO A 167 -4.98 13.66 -12.26
CA PRO A 167 -6.44 13.67 -12.38
C PRO A 167 -7.09 12.28 -12.39
N LEU A 168 -6.34 11.25 -12.79
CA LEU A 168 -6.79 9.86 -12.81
C LEU A 168 -6.62 9.21 -11.43
N ILE A 169 -5.48 9.43 -10.77
CA ILE A 169 -5.10 8.68 -9.55
C ILE A 169 -5.43 9.39 -8.23
N ILE A 170 -5.70 10.70 -8.26
CA ILE A 170 -5.96 11.53 -7.07
C ILE A 170 -7.31 12.27 -7.22
N PRO A 171 -8.22 12.23 -6.22
CA PRO A 171 -8.18 11.35 -5.05
C PRO A 171 -8.42 9.88 -5.46
N ASP A 172 -8.01 8.95 -4.59
CA ASP A 172 -8.13 7.50 -4.83
C ASP A 172 -9.59 7.04 -4.78
N THR A 173 -10.29 7.27 -5.89
CA THR A 173 -11.71 7.02 -6.06
C THR A 173 -11.98 6.55 -7.47
N LEU A 174 -12.90 5.60 -7.63
CA LEU A 174 -13.43 5.29 -8.95
C LEU A 174 -14.40 6.39 -9.39
N LYS A 175 -14.15 6.94 -10.57
CA LYS A 175 -15.00 7.97 -11.18
C LYS A 175 -15.90 7.32 -12.21
N ILE A 176 -17.20 7.61 -12.14
CA ILE A 176 -18.19 7.11 -13.08
C ILE A 176 -19.01 8.29 -13.59
N ASP A 177 -19.04 8.43 -14.90
CA ASP A 177 -19.98 9.26 -15.64
C ASP A 177 -20.89 8.34 -16.46
N THR A 178 -22.17 8.33 -16.08
CA THR A 178 -23.21 7.51 -16.70
C THR A 178 -23.56 7.92 -18.13
N ALA A 179 -23.04 9.05 -18.63
CA ALA A 179 -23.19 9.48 -20.00
C ALA A 179 -22.20 8.79 -20.97
N PHE A 180 -21.13 8.18 -20.45
CA PHE A 180 -20.10 7.51 -21.24
C PHE A 180 -20.15 5.99 -21.08
N PRO A 181 -19.63 5.22 -22.06
CA PRO A 181 -19.49 3.77 -21.91
C PRO A 181 -18.71 3.40 -20.65
N ALA A 182 -19.12 2.30 -20.00
CA ALA A 182 -18.38 1.76 -18.87
C ALA A 182 -17.04 1.17 -19.33
N GLY A 183 -16.04 1.26 -18.45
CA GLY A 183 -14.70 0.74 -18.66
C GLY A 183 -13.65 1.75 -18.23
N PHE A 184 -12.48 1.30 -17.80
CA PHE A 184 -11.43 2.14 -17.25
C PHE A 184 -10.99 3.20 -18.26
N PRO A 185 -10.95 4.49 -17.89
CA PRO A 185 -11.04 5.04 -16.53
C PRO A 185 -12.46 5.41 -16.03
N ASN A 186 -13.50 5.22 -16.84
CA ASN A 186 -14.90 5.41 -16.46
C ASN A 186 -15.46 4.19 -15.70
N GLY A 187 -15.05 4.08 -14.43
CA GLY A 187 -15.19 2.87 -13.63
C GLY A 187 -14.13 1.84 -14.00
N ARG A 188 -14.44 0.55 -13.82
CA ARG A 188 -13.62 -0.57 -14.31
C ARG A 188 -14.49 -1.81 -14.50
N GLY A 189 -14.37 -2.45 -15.65
CA GLY A 189 -14.84 -3.80 -15.92
C GLY A 189 -13.83 -4.85 -15.45
N LEU A 190 -14.28 -6.10 -15.34
CA LEU A 190 -13.44 -7.22 -14.90
C LEU A 190 -12.27 -7.52 -15.85
N ALA A 191 -12.45 -7.24 -17.14
CA ALA A 191 -11.47 -7.52 -18.19
C ALA A 191 -10.62 -6.29 -18.56
N ASP A 192 -10.80 -5.15 -17.89
CA ASP A 192 -10.07 -3.94 -18.27
C ASP A 192 -8.59 -4.08 -17.93
N PRO A 193 -7.67 -3.70 -18.84
CA PRO A 193 -6.23 -3.80 -18.60
C PRO A 193 -5.73 -2.63 -17.73
N VAL A 194 -6.29 -2.47 -16.53
CA VAL A 194 -6.11 -1.27 -15.70
C VAL A 194 -4.64 -1.04 -15.37
N MET A 195 -3.89 -2.11 -15.09
CA MET A 195 -2.45 -2.02 -14.80
C MET A 195 -1.65 -1.54 -16.00
N GLY A 196 -1.92 -2.06 -17.20
CA GLY A 196 -1.23 -1.65 -18.42
C GLY A 196 -1.55 -0.20 -18.80
N ILE A 197 -2.80 0.22 -18.61
CA ILE A 197 -3.19 1.61 -18.85
C ILE A 197 -2.53 2.54 -17.84
N THR A 198 -2.58 2.20 -16.55
CA THR A 198 -1.98 3.03 -15.50
C THR A 198 -0.47 3.13 -15.68
N LEU A 199 0.23 2.03 -16.02
CA LEU A 199 1.66 2.07 -16.32
C LEU A 199 1.98 2.97 -17.52
N SER A 200 1.20 2.89 -18.59
CA SER A 200 1.39 3.76 -19.76
C SER A 200 1.26 5.24 -19.37
N VAL A 201 0.25 5.57 -18.55
CA VAL A 201 -0.04 6.93 -18.10
C VAL A 201 0.98 7.46 -17.09
N ILE A 202 1.63 6.62 -16.29
CA ILE A 202 2.64 7.10 -15.32
C ILE A 202 4.07 7.06 -15.87
N LEU A 203 4.37 6.20 -16.84
CA LEU A 203 5.74 6.01 -17.34
C LEU A 203 6.02 6.75 -18.65
N LEU A 204 5.04 6.89 -19.54
CA LEU A 204 5.27 7.39 -20.90
C LEU A 204 4.80 8.84 -21.07
N ASP A 205 5.51 9.59 -21.91
CA ASP A 205 5.05 10.88 -22.41
C ASP A 205 4.02 10.67 -23.51
N LEU A 206 2.73 10.81 -23.16
CA LEU A 206 1.63 10.60 -24.10
C LEU A 206 1.41 11.80 -25.04
N SER A 207 2.19 12.86 -24.91
CA SER A 207 2.21 13.96 -25.89
C SER A 207 3.05 13.62 -27.12
N VAL A 208 3.92 12.62 -27.03
CA VAL A 208 4.73 12.13 -28.14
C VAL A 208 3.92 11.24 -29.07
N MET A 209 4.10 11.45 -30.39
CA MET A 209 3.44 10.62 -31.39
C MET A 209 3.92 9.16 -31.32
N GLY A 210 2.97 8.23 -31.35
CA GLY A 210 3.25 6.79 -31.38
C GLY A 210 3.14 6.10 -30.03
N GLN A 211 2.78 6.84 -28.97
CA GLN A 211 2.49 6.32 -27.64
C GLN A 211 1.13 6.85 -27.17
N ASP A 212 0.38 6.02 -26.45
CA ASP A 212 -0.96 6.32 -25.96
C ASP A 212 -1.22 5.52 -24.66
N PRO A 213 -2.35 5.75 -23.95
CA PRO A 213 -2.65 5.05 -22.71
C PRO A 213 -2.69 3.51 -22.81
N THR A 214 -2.62 2.91 -24.00
CA THR A 214 -2.62 1.46 -24.20
C THR A 214 -1.27 0.88 -24.58
N THR A 215 -0.23 1.71 -24.74
CA THR A 215 1.10 1.28 -25.22
C THR A 215 1.73 0.16 -24.40
N LEU A 216 1.58 0.17 -23.07
CA LEU A 216 2.12 -0.86 -22.19
C LEU A 216 1.11 -1.95 -21.81
N VAL A 217 -0.08 -2.01 -22.43
CA VAL A 217 -1.07 -3.05 -22.12
C VAL A 217 -0.53 -4.45 -22.40
N SER A 218 0.22 -4.63 -23.49
CA SER A 218 0.83 -5.93 -23.81
C SER A 218 2.09 -6.24 -22.98
N ALA A 219 2.56 -5.31 -22.15
CA ALA A 219 3.70 -5.54 -21.26
C ALA A 219 3.28 -6.22 -19.94
N VAL A 220 1.98 -6.28 -19.66
CA VAL A 220 1.39 -6.99 -18.53
C VAL A 220 0.52 -8.15 -19.04
N PRO A 221 0.22 -9.17 -18.22
CA PRO A 221 -0.75 -10.20 -18.58
C PRO A 221 -2.08 -9.57 -19.01
N ASP A 222 -2.62 -10.01 -20.14
CA ASP A 222 -3.77 -9.42 -20.83
C ASP A 222 -5.11 -10.09 -20.48
N ALA A 223 -5.08 -11.23 -19.77
CA ALA A 223 -6.26 -11.96 -19.33
C ALA A 223 -6.00 -12.78 -18.06
N ASN A 224 -7.09 -13.14 -17.37
CA ASN A 224 -7.04 -14.16 -16.31
C ASN A 224 -6.78 -15.55 -16.91
N ASP A 225 -6.15 -16.44 -16.13
CA ASP A 225 -5.88 -17.81 -16.54
C ASP A 225 -7.17 -18.62 -16.82
N VAL A 226 -8.25 -18.26 -16.13
CA VAL A 226 -9.59 -18.87 -16.30
C VAL A 226 -10.59 -17.81 -16.80
N PRO A 227 -11.42 -18.11 -17.81
CA PRO A 227 -12.46 -17.19 -18.26
C PRO A 227 -13.44 -16.80 -17.14
N PHE A 228 -14.00 -15.61 -17.22
CA PHE A 228 -15.09 -15.18 -16.34
C PHE A 228 -16.36 -16.00 -16.58
N ASN A 229 -17.14 -16.22 -15.53
CA ASN A 229 -18.46 -16.85 -15.62
C ASN A 229 -19.45 -15.88 -16.29
N ASP A 230 -20.46 -16.44 -16.99
CA ASP A 230 -21.55 -15.67 -17.60
C ASP A 230 -22.63 -15.26 -16.59
N ALA A 231 -22.59 -15.84 -15.39
CA ALA A 231 -23.46 -15.53 -14.26
C ALA A 231 -22.67 -15.28 -12.98
N PHE A 232 -23.28 -14.55 -12.04
CA PHE A 232 -22.71 -14.33 -10.73
C PHE A 232 -22.56 -15.66 -9.95
N PRO A 233 -21.43 -15.90 -9.26
CA PRO A 233 -20.22 -15.06 -9.16
C PRO A 233 -19.38 -15.09 -10.45
N TYR A 234 -19.03 -13.90 -10.96
CA TYR A 234 -18.35 -13.75 -12.27
C TYR A 234 -16.89 -14.20 -12.27
N LEU A 235 -16.25 -14.30 -11.10
CA LEU A 235 -14.87 -14.79 -10.96
C LEU A 235 -14.86 -16.31 -10.80
N ALA A 236 -13.80 -16.95 -11.30
CA ALA A 236 -13.58 -18.39 -11.11
C ALA A 236 -13.32 -18.73 -9.63
N ASP A 237 -13.57 -19.99 -9.27
CA ASP A 237 -13.28 -20.48 -7.92
C ASP A 237 -11.77 -20.44 -7.61
N PRO A 238 -11.38 -20.20 -6.35
CA PRO A 238 -9.99 -20.30 -5.91
C PRO A 238 -9.35 -21.65 -6.24
N HIS A 239 -8.05 -21.64 -6.55
CA HIS A 239 -7.26 -22.83 -6.90
C HIS A 239 -6.50 -23.40 -5.70
#